data_AF-A0A1V4TA38-F1
#
_entry.id   AF-A0A1V4TA38-F1
#
_cell.length_a   1.000
_cell.length_b   1.000
_cell.length_c   1.000
_cell.angle_alpha   90.00
_cell.angle_beta   90.00
_cell.angle_gamma   90.00
#
_symmetry.space_group_name_H-M   'P 1'
#
loop_
_entity.id
_entity.type
_entity.pdbx_description
1 polymer ?
#
loop_
_entity_poly.entity_id
_entity_poly.type
_entity_poly.pdbx_seq_one_letter_code
_entity_poly.pdbx_strand_id
1 'polypeptide(L)'
;MDPNQKNAMTILKAMVEGSRRRGNGDVIKRLTNLEFDEINEAVPCLEEMGLVKTLPGRKKLRYEFFNVTLSSASYQYYNDHFGKIESIE
;
A
#
# COMPACT_ATOMS: atom_id res chain seq x y z
N MET A 1 -5.01 15.74 6.48
CA MET A 1 -4.31 14.47 6.24
C MET A 1 -3.37 14.73 5.07
N ASP A 2 -2.10 14.42 5.23
CA ASP A 2 -1.10 14.63 4.17
C ASP A 2 -1.51 13.84 2.91
N PRO A 3 -1.40 14.40 1.70
CA PRO A 3 -1.75 13.70 0.46
C PRO A 3 -1.07 12.32 0.34
N ASN A 4 0.18 12.20 0.79
CA ASN A 4 0.95 10.96 0.74
C ASN A 4 0.39 9.93 1.73
N GLN A 5 -0.09 10.39 2.88
CA GLN A 5 -0.75 9.52 3.85
C GLN A 5 -2.09 9.00 3.34
N LYS A 6 -2.88 9.83 2.63
CA LYS A 6 -4.14 9.39 2.01
C LYS A 6 -3.90 8.34 0.92
N ASN A 7 -2.91 8.56 0.06
CA ASN A 7 -2.54 7.62 -0.98
C ASN A 7 -1.95 6.33 -0.40
N ALA A 8 -1.13 6.43 0.65
CA ALA A 8 -0.61 5.29 1.41
C ALA A 8 -1.73 4.41 1.94
N MET A 9 -2.72 5.02 2.58
CA MET A 9 -3.91 4.32 3.10
C MET A 9 -4.73 3.65 1.99
N THR A 10 -4.87 4.31 0.84
CA THR A 10 -5.54 3.74 -0.34
C THR A 10 -4.81 2.48 -0.84
N ILE A 11 -3.48 2.53 -0.92
CA ILE A 11 -2.65 1.37 -1.30
C ILE A 11 -2.80 0.23 -0.31
N LEU A 12 -2.68 0.52 1.00
CA LEU A 12 -2.83 -0.48 2.05
C LEU A 12 -4.19 -1.17 1.98
N LYS A 13 -5.27 -0.40 1.92
CA LYS A 13 -6.65 -0.89 1.81
C LYS A 13 -6.81 -1.80 0.60
N ALA A 14 -6.43 -1.33 -0.58
CA ALA A 14 -6.60 -2.09 -1.81
C ALA A 14 -5.78 -3.39 -1.85
N MET A 15 -4.59 -3.40 -1.25
CA MET A 15 -3.78 -4.62 -1.11
C MET A 15 -4.40 -5.62 -0.14
N VAL A 16 -4.92 -5.17 1.01
CA VAL A 16 -5.56 -6.04 2.00
C VAL A 16 -6.88 -6.61 1.47
N GLU A 17 -7.79 -5.75 0.97
CA GLU A 17 -9.07 -6.15 0.39
C GLU A 17 -8.90 -7.03 -0.85
N GLY A 18 -7.90 -6.74 -1.68
CA GLY A 18 -7.52 -7.54 -2.83
C GLY A 18 -6.85 -8.89 -2.48
N SER A 19 -6.71 -9.22 -1.18
CA SER A 19 -6.01 -10.41 -0.69
C SER A 19 -4.57 -10.54 -1.24
N ARG A 20 -3.91 -9.40 -1.49
CA ARG A 20 -2.55 -9.32 -2.06
C ARG A 20 -1.53 -9.05 -0.97
N ARG A 21 -0.91 -10.11 -0.46
CA ARG A 21 0.24 -9.98 0.46
C ARG A 21 1.45 -9.30 -0.20
N ARG A 22 1.62 -9.44 -1.52
CA ARG A 22 2.74 -8.86 -2.28
C ARG A 22 2.24 -8.31 -3.62
N GLY A 23 2.80 -7.18 -4.04
CA GLY A 23 2.54 -6.57 -5.35
C GLY A 23 3.72 -5.73 -5.82
N ASN A 24 3.91 -5.62 -7.14
CA ASN A 24 4.79 -4.61 -7.71
C ASN A 24 4.00 -3.32 -7.99
N GLY A 25 4.68 -2.27 -8.42
CA GLY A 25 4.04 -0.98 -8.71
C GLY A 25 2.87 -1.10 -9.70
N ASP A 26 3.00 -1.90 -10.76
CA ASP A 26 1.93 -2.08 -11.76
C ASP A 26 0.70 -2.79 -11.18
N VAL A 27 0.89 -3.71 -10.24
CA VAL A 27 -0.21 -4.33 -9.49
C VAL A 27 -0.90 -3.29 -8.61
N ILE A 28 -0.13 -2.46 -7.90
CA ILE A 28 -0.67 -1.40 -7.04
C ILE A 28 -1.48 -0.41 -7.89
N LYS A 29 -0.93 0.06 -9.02
CA LYS A 29 -1.62 0.95 -9.96
C LYS A 29 -2.97 0.38 -10.42
N ARG A 30 -3.03 -0.91 -10.76
CA ARG A 30 -4.28 -1.58 -11.14
C ARG A 30 -5.29 -1.73 -10.00
N LEU A 31 -4.82 -1.73 -8.75
CA LEU A 31 -5.69 -1.86 -7.57
C LEU A 31 -6.24 -0.51 -7.09
N THR A 32 -5.49 0.58 -7.27
CA THR A 32 -5.81 1.90 -6.68
C THR A 32 -6.13 2.99 -7.69
N ASN A 33 -5.85 2.77 -8.99
CA ASN A 33 -5.86 3.78 -10.05
C ASN A 33 -4.93 4.98 -9.79
N LEU A 34 -3.99 4.88 -8.86
CA LEU A 34 -2.98 5.91 -8.61
C LEU A 34 -1.93 5.95 -9.72
N GLU A 35 -1.42 7.14 -9.99
CA GLU A 35 -0.32 7.35 -10.91
C GLU A 35 1.04 6.97 -10.30
N PHE A 36 2.07 6.89 -11.16
CA PHE A 36 3.38 6.35 -10.78
C PHE A 36 4.07 7.16 -9.68
N ASP A 37 4.00 8.49 -9.79
CA ASP A 37 4.46 9.48 -8.82
C ASP A 37 3.72 9.34 -7.49
N GLU A 38 2.38 9.30 -7.51
CA GLU A 38 1.57 9.12 -6.31
C GLU A 38 1.91 7.84 -5.55
N ILE A 39 2.19 6.75 -6.28
CA ILE A 39 2.60 5.47 -5.69
C ILE A 39 4.01 5.58 -5.09
N ASN A 40 4.95 6.22 -5.79
CA ASN A 40 6.32 6.38 -5.30
C ASN A 40 6.40 7.28 -4.07
N GLU A 41 5.54 8.30 -3.97
CA GLU A 41 5.48 9.19 -2.82
C GLU A 41 4.77 8.54 -1.61
N ALA A 42 3.78 7.69 -1.86
CA ALA A 42 2.97 7.05 -0.81
C ALA A 42 3.61 5.81 -0.17
N VAL A 43 4.32 4.99 -0.94
CA VAL A 43 4.91 3.73 -0.44
C VAL A 43 5.95 3.94 0.68
N PRO A 44 6.84 4.95 0.61
CA PRO A 44 7.75 5.27 1.72
C PRO A 44 7.03 5.53 3.04
N CYS A 45 5.88 6.24 3.00
CA CYS A 45 5.07 6.48 4.20
C CYS A 45 4.59 5.15 4.83
N LEU A 46 4.14 4.18 4.03
CA LEU A 46 3.76 2.85 4.54
C LEU A 46 4.94 2.07 5.11
N GLU A 47 6.13 2.23 4.53
CA GLU A 47 7.36 1.56 4.99
C GLU A 47 7.86 2.16 6.30
N GLU A 48 7.84 3.50 6.43
CA GLU A 48 8.15 4.22 7.67
C GLU A 48 7.19 3.83 8.81
N MET A 49 5.92 3.60 8.49
CA MET A 49 4.93 3.09 9.46
C MET A 49 5.10 1.60 9.79
N GLY A 50 6.06 0.90 9.18
CA GLY A 50 6.27 -0.54 9.37
C GLY A 50 5.15 -1.42 8.81
N LEU A 51 4.26 -0.85 8.00
CA LEU A 51 3.13 -1.54 7.40
C LEU A 51 3.52 -2.27 6.13
N VAL A 52 4.60 -1.88 5.45
CA VAL A 52 5.10 -2.63 4.31
C VAL A 52 6.60 -2.79 4.36
N LYS A 53 7.10 -3.75 3.58
CA LYS A 53 8.52 -3.86 3.24
C LYS A 53 8.68 -3.72 1.75
N THR A 54 9.57 -2.83 1.33
CA THR A 54 9.94 -2.70 -0.08
C THR A 54 11.20 -3.49 -0.40
N LEU A 55 11.30 -3.95 -1.64
CA LEU A 55 12.54 -4.51 -2.17
C LEU A 55 13.12 -3.54 -3.19
N PRO A 56 14.41 -3.17 -3.11
CA PRO A 56 15.00 -2.25 -4.08
C PRO A 56 14.99 -2.86 -5.50
N GLY A 57 14.47 -2.10 -6.46
CA GLY A 57 14.44 -2.50 -7.87
C GLY A 57 15.78 -2.26 -8.56
N ARG A 58 16.25 -3.26 -9.32
CA ARG A 58 17.41 -3.10 -10.22
C ARG A 58 17.11 -2.19 -11.42
N LYS A 59 15.84 -2.01 -11.78
CA LYS A 59 15.38 -1.12 -12.87
C LYS A 59 14.33 -0.16 -12.32
N LYS A 60 14.70 1.11 -12.12
CA LYS A 60 13.83 2.17 -11.57
C LYS A 60 13.17 3.05 -12.65
N LEU A 61 12.69 2.45 -13.75
CA LEU A 61 12.18 3.25 -14.88
C LEU A 61 10.82 3.91 -14.60
N ARG A 62 10.04 3.38 -13.65
CA ARG A 62 8.69 3.89 -13.28
C ARG A 62 8.42 3.91 -11.78
N TYR A 63 9.04 2.99 -11.04
CA TYR A 63 8.85 2.84 -9.60
C TYR A 63 10.20 2.81 -8.90
N GLU A 64 10.26 3.38 -7.69
CA GLU A 64 11.48 3.40 -6.88
C GLU A 64 11.78 2.04 -6.21
N PHE A 65 10.77 1.17 -6.14
CA PHE A 65 10.82 -0.18 -5.56
C PHE A 65 10.48 -1.27 -6.59
N PHE A 66 10.94 -2.50 -6.33
CA PHE A 66 10.63 -3.69 -7.12
C PHE A 66 9.32 -4.35 -6.72
N ASN A 67 9.09 -4.44 -5.42
CA ASN A 67 7.92 -5.08 -4.81
C ASN A 67 7.64 -4.43 -3.46
N VAL A 68 6.37 -4.43 -3.11
CA VAL A 68 5.84 -4.09 -1.79
C VAL A 68 5.24 -5.36 -1.20
N THR A 69 5.58 -5.65 0.05
CA THR A 69 5.03 -6.79 0.81
C THR A 69 4.39 -6.28 2.09
N LEU A 70 3.15 -6.69 2.34
CA LEU A 70 2.45 -6.40 3.60
C LEU A 70 3.17 -7.10 4.76
N SER A 71 3.35 -6.36 5.85
CA SER A 71 3.77 -6.91 7.14
C SER A 71 2.57 -7.52 7.89
N SER A 72 2.81 -8.19 9.01
CA SER A 72 1.72 -8.60 9.91
C SER A 72 0.99 -7.39 10.50
N ALA A 73 1.71 -6.30 10.76
CA ALA A 73 1.16 -5.06 11.29
C ALA A 73 0.19 -4.38 10.30
N SER A 74 0.32 -4.62 8.99
CA SER A 74 -0.61 -4.13 7.97
C SER A 74 -2.05 -4.54 8.25
N TYR A 75 -2.27 -5.82 8.56
CA TYR A 75 -3.60 -6.38 8.75
C TYR A 75 -4.23 -5.89 10.04
N GLN A 76 -3.42 -5.79 11.10
CA GLN A 76 -3.88 -5.21 12.36
C GLN A 76 -4.25 -3.73 12.18
N TYR A 77 -3.35 -2.94 11.58
CA TYR A 77 -3.61 -1.53 11.28
C TYR A 77 -4.86 -1.37 10.41
N TYR A 78 -5.01 -2.23 9.40
CA TYR A 78 -6.19 -2.25 8.55
C TYR A 78 -7.46 -2.49 9.36
N ASN A 79 -7.48 -3.52 10.23
CA ASN A 79 -8.63 -3.83 11.05
C ASN A 79 -9.00 -2.69 12.01
N ASP A 80 -7.99 -2.05 12.62
CA ASP A 80 -8.18 -0.98 13.60
C ASP A 80 -8.72 0.31 12.95
N HIS A 81 -8.36 0.60 11.68
CA HIS A 81 -8.66 1.87 11.01
C HIS A 81 -9.70 1.77 9.89
N PHE A 82 -9.85 0.61 9.26
CA PHE A 82 -10.78 0.37 8.13
C PHE A 82 -11.74 -0.79 8.39
N GLY A 83 -11.30 -1.80 9.16
CA GLY A 83 -12.04 -3.05 9.39
C GLY A 83 -13.21 -2.95 10.36
N LYS A 84 -13.50 -1.79 10.96
CA LYS A 84 -14.83 -1.51 11.53
C LYS A 84 -15.81 -1.19 10.41
N ILE A 85 -16.08 -2.17 9.55
CA ILE A 85 -17.41 -2.28 8.98
C ILE A 85 -18.24 -2.88 10.10
N GLU A 86 -19.00 -2.04 10.81
CA GLU A 86 -20.06 -2.53 11.68
C GLU A 86 -20.89 -3.53 10.87
N SER A 87 -21.09 -4.68 11.48
CA SER A 87 -21.96 -5.77 11.04
C SER A 87 -23.13 -5.24 10.22
N ILE A 88 -23.28 -5.74 8.99
CA ILE A 88 -24.55 -5.62 8.29
C ILE A 88 -25.52 -6.51 9.06
N GLU A 89 -26.45 -5.89 9.80
CA GLU A 89 -27.72 -6.50 10.22
C GLU A 89 -28.52 -7.00 9.02
#